data_AF-A0A2G8T100-F1
#
_entry.id   AF-A0A2G8T100-F1
#
_cell.length_a   1.000
_cell.length_b   1.000
_cell.length_c   1.000
_cell.angle_alpha   90.00
_cell.angle_beta   90.00
_cell.angle_gamma   90.00
#
_symmetry.space_group_name_H-M   'P 1'
#
loop_
_entity.id
_entity.type
_entity.pdbx_description
1 polymer ?
#
loop_
_entity_poly.entity_id
_entity_poly.type
_entity_poly.pdbx_seq_one_letter_code
_entity_poly.pdbx_strand_id
1 'polypeptide(L)' 'MRDIAMEVYEKMKVGGTAWIRPVSAKGDTVASFQQTHEKARQMADEGLISISSVKRQEDGLIESIRILRLA' A
#
# COMPACT_ATOMS: atom_id res chain seq x y z
N MET A 1 -14.03 -4.18 -4.52
CA MET A 1 -13.12 -3.04 -4.27
C MET A 1 -11.73 -3.46 -4.72
N ARG A 2 -11.00 -2.61 -5.44
CA ARG A 2 -9.68 -2.97 -6.00
C ARG A 2 -8.64 -3.05 -4.88
N ASP A 3 -7.80 -4.07 -4.93
CA ASP A 3 -6.72 -4.25 -3.98
C ASP A 3 -5.39 -3.78 -4.57
N ILE A 4 -5.12 -2.48 -4.39
CA ILE A 4 -3.92 -1.87 -4.92
C ILE A 4 -2.64 -2.33 -4.21
N ALA A 5 -2.71 -2.79 -2.96
CA ALA A 5 -1.55 -3.34 -2.26
C ALA A 5 -1.09 -4.65 -2.91
N MET A 6 -2.04 -5.56 -3.17
CA MET A 6 -1.76 -6.83 -3.86
C MET A 6 -1.30 -6.59 -5.30
N GLU A 7 -1.94 -5.69 -6.06
CA GLU A 7 -1.54 -5.42 -7.44
C GLU A 7 -0.10 -4.87 -7.53
N VAL A 8 0.29 -3.99 -6.60
CA VAL A 8 1.66 -3.49 -6.54
C VAL A 8 2.63 -4.60 -6.14
N TYR A 9 2.28 -5.41 -5.14
CA TYR A 9 3.06 -6.55 -4.70
C TYR A 9 3.36 -7.54 -5.85
N GLU A 10 2.34 -7.96 -6.60
CA GLU A 10 2.47 -8.90 -7.72
C GLU A 10 3.42 -8.37 -8.82
N LYS A 11 3.44 -7.05 -9.02
CA LYS A 11 4.31 -6.39 -10.01
C LYS A 11 5.74 -6.16 -9.53
N MET A 12 5.98 -6.21 -8.23
CA MET A 12 7.30 -6.00 -7.64
C MET A 12 8.17 -7.25 -7.76
N LYS A 13 9.48 -7.07 -7.93
CA LYS A 13 10.46 -8.15 -7.70
C LYS A 13 10.73 -8.28 -6.21
N VAL A 14 11.07 -9.48 -5.73
CA VAL A 14 11.56 -9.70 -4.36
C VAL A 14 12.77 -8.80 -4.10
N GLY A 15 12.80 -8.12 -2.94
CA GLY A 15 13.77 -7.09 -2.58
C GLY A 15 13.50 -5.70 -3.18
N GLY A 16 12.48 -5.56 -4.04
CA GLY A 16 12.07 -4.28 -4.61
C GLY A 16 11.29 -3.42 -3.62
N THR A 17 11.35 -2.09 -3.80
CA THR A 17 10.52 -1.15 -3.03
C THR A 17 9.59 -0.35 -3.94
N ALA A 18 8.40 -0.03 -3.46
CA ALA A 18 7.42 0.76 -4.20
C ALA A 18 6.64 1.71 -3.28
N TRP A 19 6.19 2.82 -3.86
CA TRP A 19 5.18 3.68 -3.26
C TRP A 19 3.81 3.30 -3.77
N ILE A 20 2.89 3.08 -2.85
CA ILE A 20 1.47 2.87 -3.12
C ILE A 20 0.75 4.18 -2.84
N ARG A 21 -0.07 4.63 -3.80
CA ARG A 21 -0.91 5.83 -3.72
C ARG A 21 -2.29 5.53 -4.30
N PRO A 22 -3.37 6.17 -3.84
CA PRO A 22 -4.67 6.07 -4.49
C PRO A 22 -4.57 6.53 -5.95
N VAL A 23 -5.14 5.76 -6.87
CA VAL A 23 -5.19 6.08 -8.30
C VAL A 23 -6.61 6.50 -8.67
N SER A 24 -6.87 7.81 -8.72
CA SER A 24 -8.19 8.38 -9.08
C SER A 24 -8.71 7.87 -10.43
N ALA A 25 -7.82 7.69 -11.41
CA ALA A 25 -8.16 7.16 -12.74
C ALA A 25 -8.68 5.70 -12.71
N LYS A 26 -8.44 4.97 -11.61
CA LYS A 26 -8.95 3.61 -11.38
C LYS A 26 -10.03 3.57 -10.30
N GLY A 27 -10.57 4.73 -9.90
CA GLY A 27 -11.67 4.86 -8.95
C GLY A 27 -11.25 4.81 -7.47
N ASP A 28 -9.95 4.84 -7.16
CA ASP A 28 -9.50 4.90 -5.77
C ASP A 28 -9.68 6.33 -5.23
N THR A 29 -10.05 6.43 -3.95
CA THR A 29 -10.11 7.69 -3.20
C THR A 29 -9.19 7.63 -1.99
N VAL A 30 -8.88 8.78 -1.40
CA VAL A 30 -8.14 8.84 -0.13
C VAL A 30 -8.88 8.06 0.97
N ALA A 31 -10.22 8.15 1.00
CA ALA A 31 -11.04 7.43 1.96
C ALA A 31 -10.95 5.91 1.79
N SER A 32 -11.09 5.39 0.57
CA SER A 32 -10.96 3.95 0.30
C SER A 32 -9.53 3.44 0.52
N PHE A 33 -8.53 4.31 0.34
CA PHE A 33 -7.12 3.98 0.55
C PHE A 33 -6.76 3.70 2.02
N GLN A 34 -7.57 4.16 2.99
CA GLN A 34 -7.33 3.85 4.40
C GLN A 34 -7.38 2.34 4.66
N GLN A 35 -8.26 1.61 3.96
CA GLN A 35 -8.36 0.15 4.05
C GLN A 35 -7.15 -0.55 3.42
N THR A 36 -6.49 0.08 2.45
CA THR A 36 -5.25 -0.45 1.85
C THR A 36 -4.12 -0.56 2.89
N HIS A 37 -4.07 0.35 3.85
CA HIS A 37 -3.08 0.28 4.94
C HIS A 37 -3.30 -0.93 5.85
N GLU A 38 -4.56 -1.25 6.18
CA GLU A 38 -4.88 -2.43 6.98
C GLU A 38 -4.45 -3.70 6.26
N LYS A 39 -4.71 -3.77 4.95
CA LYS A 39 -4.28 -4.89 4.13
C LYS A 39 -2.77 -4.99 4.01
N ALA A 40 -2.07 -3.88 3.81
CA ALA A 40 -0.61 -3.85 3.80
C ALA A 40 -0.02 -4.32 5.15
N ARG A 41 -0.69 -4.04 6.28
CA ARG A 41 -0.30 -4.58 7.58
C ARG A 41 -0.46 -6.09 7.65
N GLN A 42 -1.62 -6.63 7.22
CA GLN A 42 -1.83 -8.08 7.14
C GLN A 42 -0.76 -8.78 6.29
N MET A 43 -0.45 -8.22 5.12
CA MET A 43 0.62 -8.76 4.26
C MET A 43 2.00 -8.69 4.91
N ALA A 44 2.24 -7.69 5.77
CA ALA A 44 3.48 -7.59 6.53
C ALA A 44 3.55 -8.63 7.65
N ASP A 45 2.43 -8.87 8.34
CA ASP A 45 2.31 -9.89 9.38
C ASP A 45 2.47 -11.30 8.78
N GLU A 46 2.02 -11.51 7.54
CA GLU A 46 2.22 -12.73 6.75
C GLU A 46 3.66 -12.86 6.19
N GLY A 47 4.52 -11.86 6.36
CA GLY A 47 5.90 -11.87 5.89
C GLY A 47 6.06 -11.68 4.38
N LEU A 48 5.01 -11.24 3.67
CA LEU A 48 5.06 -10.98 2.22
C LEU A 48 5.77 -9.66 1.90
N ILE A 49 5.57 -8.64 2.75
CA ILE A 49 6.14 -7.30 2.59
C ILE A 49 6.64 -6.73 3.92
N SER A 50 7.37 -5.62 3.85
CA SER A 50 7.64 -4.76 5.00
C SER A 50 7.17 -3.34 4.67
N ILE A 51 6.43 -2.71 5.59
CA ILE A 51 6.04 -1.31 5.46
C ILE A 51 7.20 -0.43 5.94
N SER A 52 7.83 0.30 5.03
CA SER A 52 8.98 1.15 5.34
C SER A 52 8.59 2.57 5.74
N SER A 53 7.46 3.09 5.25
CA SER A 53 7.01 4.45 5.54
C SER A 53 5.53 4.61 5.24
N VAL A 54 4.85 5.44 6.03
CA VAL A 54 3.45 5.85 5.81
C VAL A 54 3.40 7.37 5.84
N LYS A 55 2.92 7.98 4.76
CA LYS A 55 2.68 9.42 4.70
C LYS A 55 1.21 9.71 4.92
N ARG A 56 0.95 10.73 5.74
CA ARG A 56 -0.38 11.20 6.09
C ARG A 56 -0.54 12.65 5.67
N GLN A 57 -1.76 13.02 5.31
CA GLN A 57 -2.15 14.40 5.06
C GLN A 57 -2.36 15.13 6.41
N GLU A 58 -2.61 16.44 6.34
CA GLU A 58 -2.85 17.28 7.52
C GLU A 58 -4.09 16.85 8.32
N ASP A 59 -5.07 16.24 7.66
CA ASP A 59 -6.28 15.68 8.28
C ASP A 59 -6.06 14.29 8.93
N GLY A 60 -4.83 13.75 8.85
CA GLY A 60 -4.45 12.45 9.41
C GLY A 60 -4.70 11.25 8.49
N LEU A 61 -5.36 11.44 7.34
CA LEU A 61 -5.61 10.40 6.36
C LEU A 61 -4.33 9.97 5.66
N ILE A 62 -4.20 8.67 5.43
CA ILE A 62 -3.05 8.11 4.72
C ILE A 62 -3.10 8.54 3.26
N GLU A 63 -2.02 9.17 2.80
CA GLU A 63 -1.81 9.59 1.42
C GLU A 63 -1.06 8.53 0.62
N SER A 64 -0.03 7.93 1.24
CA SER A 64 0.81 6.95 0.57
C SER A 64 1.54 6.03 1.55
N ILE A 65 1.86 4.83 1.07
CA ILE A 65 2.56 3.79 1.84
C ILE A 65 3.74 3.31 1.02
N ARG A 66 4.92 3.24 1.62
CA ARG A 66 6.10 2.62 1.02
C ARG A 66 6.24 1.19 1.53
N ILE A 67 6.36 0.25 0.59
CA ILE A 67 6.54 -1.17 0.90
C ILE A 67 7.82 -1.72 0.28
N LEU A 68 8.38 -2.74 0.92
CA LEU A 68 9.46 -3.61 0.45
C LEU A 68 8.89 -5.02 0.27
N ARG A 69 9.11 -5.66 -0.88
CA ARG A 69 8.69 -7.05 -1.10
C ARG A 69 9.70 -8.03 -0.50
N LEU A 70 9.21 -8.96 0.32
CA LEU A 70 10.02 -9.96 1.03
C LEU A 70 9.90 -11.37 0.40
N ALA A 71 8.72 -11.74 -0.10
CA ALA A 71 8.43 -13.02 -0.75
C ALA A 71 7.67 -12.82 -2.06
#